data_AF-A0A7C5DGW4-F1
#
_entry.id   AF-A0A7C5DGW4-F1
#
_cell.length_a   1.000
_cell.length_b   1.000
_cell.length_c   1.000
_cell.angle_alpha   90.00
_cell.angle_beta   90.00
_cell.angle_gamma   90.00
#
_symmetry.space_group_name_H-M   'P 1'
#
loop_
_entity.id
_entity.type
_entity.pdbx_description
1 polymer ?
#
loop_
_entity_poly.entity_id
_entity_poly.type
_entity_poly.pdbx_seq_one_letter_code
_entity_poly.pdbx_strand_id
1 'polypeptide(L)'
;MRKFLIIIFLLLFSISGFTEENKKKPLKAAALSLLIPGGGQFYNESYWKSSGVFLLESYVIGLATYHHLKAEDYYQKYAQTENPENYSKYLEYYNKRQSDFFWVGTVVFLSMIDAFVDAHLFDFETKKKKIHLKFGENTISLSYRF
;
A
#
# COMPACT_ATOMS: atom_id res chain seq x y z
N MET A 1 28.90 -0.78 -6.51
CA MET A 1 29.11 -1.08 -5.06
C MET A 1 28.28 -0.18 -4.13
N ARG A 2 28.29 1.15 -4.27
CA ARG A 2 27.50 2.07 -3.41
C ARG A 2 25.98 1.80 -3.37
N LYS A 3 25.37 1.45 -4.50
CA LYS A 3 23.93 1.12 -4.58
C LYS A 3 23.55 -0.16 -3.82
N PHE A 4 24.48 -1.12 -3.73
CA PHE A 4 24.28 -2.40 -3.04
C PHE A 4 24.34 -2.24 -1.52
N LEU A 5 25.23 -1.36 -1.03
CA LEU A 5 25.33 -0.99 0.38
C LEU A 5 24.06 -0.28 0.88
N ILE A 6 23.43 0.55 0.04
CA ILE A 6 22.18 1.24 0.40
C ILE A 6 21.02 0.23 0.53
N ILE A 7 20.95 -0.76 -0.35
CA ILE A 7 19.93 -1.83 -0.30
C ILE A 7 20.13 -2.70 0.95
N ILE A 8 21.38 -3.06 1.27
CA ILE A 8 21.72 -3.79 2.50
C ILE A 8 21.38 -2.98 3.75
N PHE A 9 21.66 -1.67 3.75
CA PHE A 9 21.33 -0.80 4.87
C PHE A 9 19.80 -0.67 5.07
N LEU A 10 19.02 -0.61 3.99
CA LEU A 10 17.55 -0.62 4.05
C LEU A 10 16.99 -1.96 4.55
N LEU A 11 17.60 -3.08 4.14
CA LEU A 11 17.24 -4.42 4.63
C LEU A 11 17.58 -4.59 6.12
N LEU A 12 18.73 -4.08 6.57
CA LEU A 12 19.15 -4.15 7.99
C LEU A 12 18.34 -3.21 8.89
N PHE A 13 17.91 -2.05 8.39
CA PHE A 13 17.03 -1.13 9.14
C PHE A 13 15.64 -1.73 9.36
N SER A 14 15.19 -2.64 8.49
CA SER A 14 13.90 -3.34 8.63
C SER A 14 13.88 -4.34 9.80
N ILE A 15 15.04 -4.79 10.28
CA ILE A 15 15.16 -5.84 11.31
C ILE A 15 15.13 -5.27 12.74
N SER A 16 15.46 -3.99 12.93
CA SER A 16 15.74 -3.42 14.27
C SER A 16 14.54 -2.74 14.97
N GLY A 17 13.33 -2.79 14.40
CA GLY A 17 12.18 -2.00 14.86
C GLY A 17 11.03 -2.75 15.55
N PHE A 18 11.11 -4.06 15.77
CA PHE A 18 10.01 -4.83 16.37
C PHE A 18 10.10 -4.82 17.90
N THR A 19 9.72 -3.71 18.52
CA THR A 19 9.30 -3.71 19.92
C THR A 19 7.78 -3.75 19.94
N GLU A 20 7.21 -4.85 20.45
CA GLU A 20 5.78 -5.05 20.64
C GLU A 20 5.21 -4.05 21.67
N GLU A 21 4.86 -2.85 21.22
CA GLU A 21 3.82 -2.08 21.89
C GLU A 21 2.49 -2.71 21.44
N ASN A 22 1.80 -3.41 22.35
CA ASN A 22 0.54 -4.16 22.12
C ASN A 22 -0.62 -3.30 21.56
N LYS A 23 -0.38 -2.00 21.34
CA LYS A 23 -1.33 -1.03 20.80
C LYS A 23 -0.78 -0.40 19.54
N LYS A 24 -1.51 -0.57 18.43
CA LYS A 24 -1.18 0.09 17.16
C LYS A 24 -1.59 1.56 17.21
N LYS A 25 -0.79 2.44 16.59
CA LYS A 25 -1.06 3.88 16.48
C LYS A 25 -1.73 4.17 15.13
N PRO A 26 -3.02 4.57 15.08
CA PRO A 26 -3.73 4.76 13.83
C PRO A 26 -3.08 5.75 12.86
N LEU A 27 -2.58 6.88 13.39
CA LEU A 27 -1.86 7.86 12.58
C LEU A 27 -0.55 7.31 11.99
N LYS A 28 0.13 6.40 12.71
CA LYS A 28 1.34 5.75 12.19
C LYS A 28 0.99 4.77 11.07
N ALA A 29 -0.10 4.00 11.21
CA ALA A 29 -0.58 3.10 10.18
C ALA A 29 -0.95 3.87 8.90
N ALA A 30 -1.71 4.96 9.04
CA ALA A 30 -2.06 5.85 7.94
C ALA A 30 -0.83 6.44 7.24
N ALA A 31 0.10 7.03 8.02
CA ALA A 31 1.32 7.60 7.47
C ALA A 31 2.17 6.56 6.73
N LEU A 32 2.19 5.32 7.22
CA LEU A 32 2.95 4.26 6.57
C LEU A 32 2.32 3.80 5.25
N SER A 33 0.98 3.71 5.16
CA SER A 33 0.27 3.47 3.88
C SER A 33 0.48 4.59 2.86
N LEU A 34 0.64 5.84 3.30
CA LEU A 34 0.93 6.95 2.41
C LEU A 34 2.34 6.87 1.80
N LEU A 35 3.32 6.42 2.59
CA LEU A 35 4.73 6.44 2.21
C LEU A 35 5.20 5.15 1.52
N ILE A 36 4.66 4.00 1.92
CA ILE A 36 5.10 2.68 1.49
C ILE A 36 3.87 1.90 1.04
N PRO A 37 3.86 1.37 -0.20
CA PRO A 37 2.75 0.57 -0.66
C PRO A 37 2.46 -0.62 0.28
N GLY A 38 1.20 -0.79 0.68
CA GLY A 38 0.78 -1.81 1.65
C GLY A 38 1.35 -1.68 3.06
N GLY A 39 2.01 -0.55 3.36
CA GLY A 39 2.77 -0.35 4.58
C GLY A 39 1.92 -0.30 5.84
N GLY A 40 0.79 0.40 5.82
CA GLY A 40 -0.12 0.45 6.98
C GLY A 40 -0.73 -0.91 7.31
N GLN A 41 -1.10 -1.70 6.29
CA GLN A 41 -1.56 -3.08 6.49
C GLN A 41 -0.46 -3.97 7.07
N PHE A 42 0.79 -3.78 6.63
CA PHE A 42 1.94 -4.50 7.19
C PHE A 42 2.14 -4.17 8.67
N TYR A 43 2.05 -2.90 9.04
CA TYR A 43 2.15 -2.46 10.44
C TYR A 43 1.03 -3.03 11.33
N ASN A 44 -0.17 -3.21 10.78
CA ASN A 44 -1.30 -3.83 11.45
C ASN A 44 -1.24 -5.37 11.47
N GLU A 45 -0.12 -5.98 11.05
CA GLU A 45 0.09 -7.44 10.99
C GLU A 45 -0.93 -8.17 10.08
N SER A 46 -1.54 -7.43 9.16
CA SER A 46 -2.49 -7.94 8.19
C SER A 46 -1.78 -8.28 6.88
N TYR A 47 -0.90 -9.30 6.91
CA TYR A 47 0.01 -9.62 5.80
C TYR A 47 -0.69 -9.99 4.49
N TRP A 48 -1.86 -10.64 4.58
CA TRP A 48 -2.67 -10.96 3.40
C TRP A 48 -3.21 -9.69 2.75
N LYS A 49 -3.79 -8.77 3.53
CA LYS A 49 -4.24 -7.46 3.01
C LYS A 49 -3.07 -6.66 2.46
N SER A 50 -1.94 -6.63 3.19
CA SER A 50 -0.73 -5.91 2.79
C SER A 50 -0.23 -6.36 1.43
N SER A 51 -0.17 -7.67 1.18
CA SER A 51 0.19 -8.21 -0.14
C SER A 51 -0.75 -7.73 -1.25
N GLY A 52 -2.06 -7.77 -1.02
CA GLY A 52 -3.05 -7.32 -2.00
C GLY A 52 -2.96 -5.82 -2.29
N VAL A 53 -2.85 -5.01 -1.24
CA VAL A 53 -2.71 -3.55 -1.34
C VAL A 53 -1.41 -3.18 -2.04
N PHE A 54 -0.29 -3.82 -1.68
CA PHE A 54 1.00 -3.61 -2.32
C PHE A 54 0.95 -3.88 -3.83
N LEU A 55 0.34 -4.99 -4.25
CA LEU A 55 0.19 -5.32 -5.66
C LEU A 55 -0.66 -4.29 -6.41
N LEU A 56 -1.79 -3.87 -5.81
CA LEU A 56 -2.68 -2.90 -6.42
C LEU A 56 -2.02 -1.52 -6.56
N GLU A 57 -1.42 -1.00 -5.48
CA GLU A 57 -0.73 0.28 -5.48
C GLU A 57 0.47 0.27 -6.43
N SER A 58 1.28 -0.80 -6.42
CA SER A 58 2.40 -0.96 -7.34
C SER A 58 1.94 -1.00 -8.80
N TYR A 59 0.81 -1.65 -9.08
CA TYR A 59 0.25 -1.71 -10.43
C TYR A 59 -0.19 -0.33 -10.93
N VAL A 60 -0.96 0.43 -10.15
CA VAL A 60 -1.42 1.77 -10.58
C VAL A 60 -0.28 2.77 -10.70
N ILE A 61 0.71 2.71 -9.79
CA ILE A 61 1.94 3.51 -9.90
C ILE A 61 2.73 3.13 -11.15
N GLY A 62 2.80 1.82 -11.46
CA GLY A 62 3.45 1.31 -12.66
C GLY A 62 2.80 1.83 -13.94
N LEU A 63 1.46 1.85 -14.01
CA LEU A 63 0.72 2.42 -15.14
C LEU A 63 0.98 3.91 -15.30
N ALA A 64 0.89 4.69 -14.22
CA ALA A 64 1.16 6.12 -14.24
C ALA A 64 2.59 6.42 -14.74
N THR A 65 3.56 5.62 -14.28
CA THR A 65 4.96 5.73 -14.71
C THR A 65 5.13 5.38 -16.18
N TYR A 66 4.50 4.29 -16.63
CA TYR A 66 4.54 3.86 -18.03
C TYR A 66 3.97 4.92 -18.98
N HIS A 67 2.78 5.46 -18.66
CA HIS A 67 2.16 6.51 -19.48
C HIS A 67 2.95 7.82 -19.43
N HIS A 68 3.57 8.17 -18.29
CA HIS A 68 4.47 9.31 -18.21
C HIS A 68 5.67 9.16 -19.15
N LEU A 69 6.36 8.02 -19.11
CA LEU A 69 7.52 7.76 -19.98
C LEU A 69 7.14 7.73 -21.45
N LYS A 70 5.97 7.20 -21.80
CA LYS A 70 5.46 7.20 -23.18
C LYS A 70 5.11 8.61 -23.66
N ALA A 71 4.48 9.43 -22.83
CA ALA A 71 4.21 10.82 -23.17
C ALA A 71 5.53 11.56 -23.48
N GLU A 72 6.55 11.41 -22.63
CA GLU A 72 7.85 12.04 -22.85
C GLU A 72 8.52 11.54 -24.15
N ASP A 73 8.52 10.23 -24.41
CA ASP A 73 9.09 9.66 -25.64
C ASP A 73 8.42 10.23 -26.90
N TYR A 74 7.09 10.36 -26.93
CA TYR A 74 6.38 10.94 -28.07
C TYR A 74 6.61 12.45 -28.20
N TYR A 75 6.73 13.16 -27.09
CA TYR A 75 7.06 14.59 -27.11
C TYR A 75 8.47 14.82 -27.70
N GLN A 76 9.46 14.04 -27.27
CA GLN A 76 10.83 14.11 -27.81
C GLN A 76 10.87 13.78 -29.31
N LYS A 77 10.12 12.76 -29.75
CA LYS A 77 9.98 12.44 -31.18
C LYS A 77 9.34 13.58 -31.96
N TYR A 78 8.30 14.20 -31.44
CA TYR A 78 7.67 15.37 -32.05
C TYR A 78 8.66 16.55 -32.17
N ALA A 79 9.43 16.84 -31.13
CA ALA A 79 10.42 17.91 -31.13
C ALA A 79 11.53 17.73 -32.19
N GLN A 80 11.78 16.49 -32.62
CA GLN A 80 12.79 16.17 -33.64
C GLN A 80 12.22 16.08 -35.05
N THR A 81 11.00 15.56 -35.21
CA THR A 81 10.43 15.27 -36.54
C THR A 81 9.36 16.26 -36.97
N GLU A 82 8.84 17.08 -36.05
CA GLU A 82 7.67 17.95 -36.23
C GLU A 82 6.42 17.22 -36.76
N ASN A 83 6.38 15.88 -36.67
CA ASN A 83 5.27 15.07 -37.17
C ASN A 83 4.03 15.23 -36.27
N PRO A 84 2.89 15.73 -36.77
CA PRO A 84 1.64 15.90 -36.00
C PRO A 84 1.10 14.61 -35.35
N GLU A 85 1.41 13.44 -35.92
CA GLU A 85 1.01 12.15 -35.35
C GLU A 85 1.69 11.90 -33.99
N ASN A 86 2.97 12.26 -33.86
CA ASN A 86 3.70 12.12 -32.59
C ASN A 86 3.13 13.04 -31.51
N TYR A 87 2.74 14.26 -31.90
CA TYR A 87 2.08 15.19 -30.99
C TYR A 87 0.71 14.67 -30.51
N SER A 88 -0.06 14.08 -31.41
CA SER A 88 -1.36 13.46 -31.07
C SER A 88 -1.19 12.31 -30.08
N LYS A 89 -0.20 11.44 -30.28
CA LYS A 89 0.13 10.36 -29.34
C LYS A 89 0.63 10.89 -27.99
N TYR A 90 1.44 11.96 -27.99
CA TYR A 90 1.84 12.64 -26.76
C TYR A 90 0.61 13.07 -25.94
N LEU A 91 -0.35 13.76 -26.57
CA LEU A 91 -1.57 14.22 -25.89
C LEU A 91 -2.39 13.05 -25.32
N GLU A 92 -2.49 11.95 -26.06
CA GLU A 92 -3.18 10.73 -25.60
C GLU A 92 -2.55 10.18 -24.30
N TYR A 93 -1.23 9.95 -24.30
CA TYR A 93 -0.52 9.42 -23.13
C TYR A 93 -0.47 10.42 -21.97
N TYR A 94 -0.41 11.72 -22.26
CA TYR A 94 -0.50 12.79 -21.28
C TYR A 94 -1.85 12.75 -20.54
N ASN A 95 -2.95 12.62 -21.27
CA ASN A 95 -4.29 12.52 -20.70
C ASN A 95 -4.48 11.24 -19.88
N LYS A 96 -3.96 10.11 -20.37
CA LYS A 96 -3.95 8.85 -19.62
C LYS A 96 -3.22 9.00 -18.27
N ARG A 97 -2.01 9.57 -18.28
CA ARG A 97 -1.22 9.84 -17.08
C ARG A 97 -1.99 10.68 -16.05
N GLN A 98 -2.73 11.69 -16.50
CA GLN A 98 -3.53 12.53 -15.59
C GLN A 98 -4.61 11.72 -14.87
N SER A 99 -5.30 10.85 -15.60
CA SER A 99 -6.26 9.90 -15.03
C SER A 99 -5.57 8.92 -14.08
N ASP A 100 -4.40 8.40 -14.43
CA ASP A 100 -3.67 7.46 -13.57
C ASP A 100 -3.26 8.09 -12.24
N PHE A 101 -2.80 9.36 -12.23
CA PHE A 101 -2.47 10.04 -10.98
C PHE A 101 -3.68 10.21 -10.05
N PHE A 102 -4.87 10.44 -10.61
CA PHE A 102 -6.10 10.44 -9.84
C PHE A 102 -6.37 9.06 -9.22
N TRP A 103 -6.18 7.98 -9.98
CA TRP A 103 -6.34 6.62 -9.49
C TRP A 103 -5.29 6.23 -8.45
N VAL A 104 -4.03 6.62 -8.62
CA VAL A 104 -2.97 6.43 -7.62
C VAL A 104 -3.37 7.10 -6.31
N GLY A 105 -3.77 8.38 -6.35
CA GLY A 105 -4.20 9.11 -5.15
C GLY A 105 -5.40 8.45 -4.48
N THR A 106 -6.38 8.00 -5.26
CA THR A 106 -7.58 7.32 -4.75
C THR A 106 -7.24 6.00 -4.05
N VAL A 107 -6.43 5.15 -4.67
CA VAL A 107 -6.04 3.86 -4.09
C VAL A 107 -5.24 4.05 -2.81
N VAL A 108 -4.24 4.94 -2.82
CA VAL A 108 -3.43 5.25 -1.63
C VAL A 108 -4.29 5.82 -0.51
N PHE A 109 -5.24 6.70 -0.82
CA PHE A 109 -6.15 7.26 0.18
C PHE A 109 -7.06 6.19 0.82
N LEU A 110 -7.62 5.28 0.01
CA LEU A 110 -8.44 4.18 0.52
C LEU A 110 -7.62 3.21 1.38
N SER A 111 -6.41 2.88 0.94
CA SER A 111 -5.44 2.08 1.69
C SER A 111 -5.08 2.72 3.03
N MET A 112 -4.90 4.04 3.05
CA MET A 112 -4.63 4.81 4.27
C MET A 112 -5.80 4.76 5.26
N ILE A 113 -7.05 4.89 4.78
CA ILE A 113 -8.24 4.77 5.63
C ILE A 113 -8.38 3.36 6.18
N ASP A 114 -8.23 2.33 5.34
CA ASP A 114 -8.31 0.92 5.76
C ASP A 114 -7.26 0.62 6.85
N ALA A 115 -6.02 1.05 6.66
CA ALA A 115 -4.97 0.90 7.66
C ALA A 115 -5.26 1.68 8.96
N PHE A 116 -5.83 2.89 8.85
CA PHE A 116 -6.19 3.68 10.02
C PHE A 116 -7.28 3.00 10.86
N VAL A 117 -8.32 2.48 10.21
CA VAL A 117 -9.44 1.79 10.86
C VAL A 117 -8.96 0.46 11.47
N ASP A 118 -8.20 -0.33 10.72
CA ASP A 118 -7.62 -1.60 11.20
C ASP A 118 -6.76 -1.38 12.45
N ALA A 119 -5.94 -0.32 12.47
CA ALA A 119 -5.13 0.03 13.64
C ALA A 119 -6.00 0.43 14.85
N HIS A 120 -7.14 1.10 14.62
CA HIS A 120 -8.07 1.48 15.68
C HIS A 120 -8.77 0.26 16.29
N LEU A 121 -9.02 -0.77 15.48
CA LEU A 121 -9.71 -2.00 15.89
C LEU A 121 -8.78 -3.13 16.35
N PHE A 122 -7.45 -2.93 16.26
CA PHE A 122 -6.46 -3.96 16.57
C PHE A 122 -6.61 -4.54 17.98
N ASP A 123 -6.78 -3.66 18.98
CA ASP A 123 -6.95 -4.06 20.38
C ASP A 123 -8.26 -4.84 20.59
N PHE A 124 -9.33 -4.44 19.89
CA PHE A 124 -10.64 -5.08 19.96
C PHE A 124 -10.58 -6.51 19.41
N GLU A 125 -10.00 -6.70 18.22
CA GLU A 125 -9.87 -8.02 17.60
C GLU A 125 -8.96 -8.94 18.41
N THR A 126 -7.89 -8.41 19.00
CA THR A 126 -6.99 -9.17 19.88
C THR A 126 -7.72 -9.66 21.14
N LYS A 127 -8.55 -8.83 21.75
CA LYS A 127 -9.37 -9.23 22.92
C LYS A 127 -10.45 -10.23 22.55
N LYS A 128 -11.15 -10.00 21.43
CA LYS A 128 -12.22 -10.88 20.94
C LYS A 128 -11.71 -12.30 20.69
N LYS A 129 -10.49 -12.47 20.15
CA LYS A 129 -9.86 -13.80 19.94
C LYS A 129 -9.67 -14.61 21.23
N LYS A 130 -9.63 -13.97 22.40
CA LYS A 130 -9.54 -14.68 23.69
C LYS A 130 -10.88 -15.30 24.12
N ILE A 131 -12.00 -14.84 23.56
CA ILE A 131 -13.35 -15.28 23.89
C ILE A 131 -13.78 -16.33 22.86
N HIS A 132 -14.14 -17.53 23.32
CA HIS A 132 -14.67 -18.59 22.45
C HIS A 132 -15.81 -19.35 23.11
N LEU A 133 -16.79 -19.75 22.30
CA LEU A 133 -17.88 -20.61 22.73
C LEU A 133 -17.41 -22.06 22.74
N LYS A 134 -17.67 -22.75 23.85
CA LYS A 134 -17.48 -24.19 23.99
C LYS A 134 -18.85 -24.86 23.95
N PHE A 135 -19.01 -25.78 23.02
CA PHE A 135 -20.22 -26.59 22.86
C PHE A 135 -19.97 -27.95 23.51
N GLY A 136 -20.74 -28.27 24.55
CA GLY A 136 -20.85 -29.60 25.14
C GLY A 136 -22.16 -30.27 24.73
N GLU A 137 -22.32 -31.56 25.05
CA GLU A 137 -23.45 -32.39 24.59
C GLU A 137 -24.83 -31.75 24.80
N ASN A 138 -25.02 -30.97 25.87
CA ASN A 138 -26.26 -30.23 26.15
C ASN A 138 -26.03 -28.81 26.72
N THR A 139 -24.81 -28.25 26.61
CA THR A 139 -24.48 -26.94 27.20
C THR A 139 -23.66 -26.08 26.25
N ILE A 140 -23.95 -24.77 26.23
CA ILE A 140 -23.12 -23.76 25.58
C ILE A 140 -22.46 -22.97 26.70
N SER A 141 -21.12 -22.99 26.77
CA SER A 141 -20.35 -22.26 27.77
C SER A 141 -19.41 -21.25 27.12
N LEU A 142 -19.28 -20.07 27.72
CA LEU A 142 -18.36 -19.04 27.27
C LEU A 142 -17.01 -19.26 27.96
N SER A 143 -15.93 -19.43 27.19
CA SER A 143 -14.59 -19.64 27.71
C SER A 143 -13.71 -18.44 27.37
N TYR A 144 -12.99 -17.92 28.37
CA TYR A 144 -11.99 -16.86 28.21
C TYR A 144 -10.59 -17.43 28.41
N ARG A 145 -9.69 -17.22 27.44
CA ARG A 145 -8.28 -17.63 27.54
C ARG A 145 -7.46 -16.46 28.10
N PHE A 146 -6.91 -16.62 29.29
CA PHE A 146 -6.06 -15.62 29.95
C PHE A 146 -4.76 -15.43 29.15
#